data_AF-A0A0N4TUW0-F1
#
_entry.id   AF-A0A0N4TUW0-F1
#
_cell.length_a   1.000
_cell.length_b   1.000
_cell.length_c   1.000
_cell.angle_alpha   90.00
_cell.angle_beta   90.00
_cell.angle_gamma   90.00
#
_symmetry.space_group_name_H-M   'P 1'
#
loop_
_entity.id
_entity.type
_entity.pdbx_description
1 polymer ?
#
loop_
_entity_poly.entity_id
_entity_poly.type
_entity_poly.pdbx_seq_one_letter_code
_entity_poly.pdbx_strand_id
1 'polypeptide(L)'
;MKLSPIRLSLEFGKLGKIYGQYKFTLAPNEQKVFKGFWKDAVIKVLKNTWIDRWYLWLPQGILFYFMTKLCVEMNYEAYRKKPEDFINEGTPKDA
;
A
#
# COMPACT_ATOMS: atom_id res chain seq x y z
N MET A 1 -12.50 -4.87 25.69
CA MET A 1 -12.50 -6.29 26.12
C MET A 1 -11.59 -7.08 25.17
N LYS A 2 -10.56 -7.76 25.67
CA LYS A 2 -9.63 -8.51 24.81
C LYS A 2 -10.33 -9.78 24.31
N LEU A 3 -10.57 -9.88 23.00
CA LEU A 3 -11.03 -11.10 22.32
C LEU A 3 -9.87 -12.09 22.36
N SER A 4 -9.96 -13.12 23.21
CA SER A 4 -9.01 -14.23 23.19
C SER A 4 -9.67 -15.47 22.57
N PRO A 5 -8.93 -16.29 21.77
CA PRO A 5 -9.46 -17.50 21.13
C PRO A 5 -10.03 -18.50 22.16
N ILE A 6 -9.45 -18.52 23.36
CA ILE A 6 -9.86 -19.33 24.51
C ILE A 6 -11.29 -18.96 24.94
N ARG A 7 -11.63 -17.66 24.91
CA ARG A 7 -12.98 -17.16 25.26
C ARG A 7 -14.02 -17.43 24.17
N LEU A 8 -13.58 -17.69 22.94
CA LEU A 8 -14.44 -18.06 21.81
C LEU A 8 -14.55 -19.58 21.63
N SER A 9 -13.96 -20.39 22.52
CA SER A 9 -13.98 -21.86 22.48
C SER A 9 -13.56 -22.46 21.13
N LEU A 10 -12.68 -21.77 20.40
CA LEU A 10 -12.10 -22.22 19.15
C LEU A 10 -10.99 -23.24 19.45
N GLU A 11 -11.40 -24.44 19.86
CA GLU A 11 -10.52 -25.58 20.09
C GLU A 11 -10.48 -26.48 18.85
N PHE A 12 -9.33 -27.11 18.60
CA PHE A 12 -9.23 -28.17 17.60
C PHE A 12 -10.22 -29.29 17.96
N GLY A 13 -11.14 -29.57 17.04
CA GLY A 13 -12.26 -30.51 17.24
C GLY A 13 -13.64 -29.85 17.33
N LYS A 14 -13.73 -28.54 17.64
CA LYS A 14 -15.00 -27.78 17.69
C LYS A 14 -15.18 -26.75 16.57
N LEU A 15 -14.32 -26.80 15.55
CA LEU A 15 -14.25 -25.82 14.46
C LEU A 15 -15.41 -25.94 13.46
N GLY A 16 -15.79 -27.17 13.09
CA GLY A 16 -16.82 -27.42 12.09
C GLY A 16 -16.90 -28.89 11.68
N LYS A 17 -18.02 -29.29 11.08
CA LYS A 17 -18.23 -30.64 10.55
C LYS A 17 -17.89 -30.67 9.06
N ILE A 18 -16.90 -31.45 8.66
CA ILE A 18 -16.51 -31.66 7.26
C ILE A 18 -16.65 -33.15 6.95
N TYR A 19 -17.37 -33.48 5.89
CA TYR A 19 -17.63 -34.87 5.48
C TYR A 19 -17.00 -35.13 4.11
N GLY A 20 -16.39 -36.32 3.92
CA GLY A 20 -15.92 -36.79 2.62
C GLY A 20 -14.62 -36.16 2.09
N GLN A 21 -13.82 -35.48 2.92
CA GLN A 21 -12.55 -34.90 2.49
C GLN A 21 -11.38 -35.88 2.74
N TYR A 22 -10.69 -36.25 1.67
CA TYR A 22 -9.42 -36.98 1.74
C TYR A 22 -8.26 -36.05 1.41
N LYS A 23 -7.22 -36.06 2.25
CA LYS A 23 -6.02 -35.23 2.07
C LYS A 23 -4.80 -36.13 2.02
N PHE A 24 -4.07 -36.07 0.92
CA PHE A 24 -2.82 -36.79 0.74
C PHE A 24 -1.65 -35.81 0.88
N THR A 25 -0.67 -36.17 1.70
CA THR A 25 0.55 -35.39 1.89
C THR A 25 1.73 -36.34 2.03
N LEU A 26 2.84 -36.00 1.36
CA LEU A 26 4.11 -36.70 1.52
C LEU A 26 4.78 -36.29 2.84
N ALA A 27 5.60 -37.16 3.41
CA ALA A 27 6.38 -36.82 4.58
C ALA A 27 7.41 -35.70 4.25
N PRO A 28 7.76 -34.81 5.19
CA PRO A 28 8.60 -33.66 4.90
C PRO A 28 10.01 -34.01 4.38
N ASN A 29 10.56 -35.14 4.82
CA ASN A 29 11.86 -35.67 4.39
C ASN A 29 11.89 -36.13 2.92
N GLU A 30 10.73 -36.49 2.36
CA GLU A 30 10.60 -36.91 0.96
C GLU A 30 10.36 -35.73 0.01
N GLN A 31 10.10 -34.55 0.56
CA GLN A 31 9.80 -33.35 -0.21
C GLN A 31 11.05 -32.48 -0.40
N LYS A 32 11.22 -31.94 -1.61
CA LYS A 32 12.23 -30.90 -1.86
C LYS A 32 11.71 -29.57 -1.29
N VAL A 33 12.47 -28.98 -0.36
CA VAL A 33 12.12 -27.72 0.33
C VAL A 33 11.87 -26.57 -0.64
N PHE A 34 12.73 -26.42 -1.65
CA PHE A 34 12.65 -25.34 -2.65
C PHE A 34 12.17 -25.82 -4.02
N LYS A 35 11.23 -26.76 -4.05
CA LYS A 35 10.65 -27.23 -5.30
C LYS A 35 9.98 -26.06 -6.03
N GLY A 36 10.43 -25.77 -7.25
CA GLY A 36 9.82 -24.72 -8.08
C GLY A 36 10.14 -23.29 -7.66
N PHE A 37 11.20 -23.05 -6.88
CA PHE A 37 11.54 -21.74 -6.32
C PHE A 37 11.41 -20.56 -7.30
N TRP A 38 12.01 -20.63 -8.48
CA TRP A 38 11.92 -19.53 -9.46
C TRP A 38 10.49 -19.29 -9.97
N LYS A 39 9.72 -20.34 -10.21
CA LYS A 39 8.35 -20.22 -10.71
C LYS A 39 7.42 -19.66 -9.62
N ASP A 40 7.52 -20.19 -8.41
CA ASP A 40 6.58 -19.87 -7.33
C ASP A 40 7.00 -18.63 -6.54
N ALA A 41 8.29 -18.41 -6.29
CA ALA A 41 8.76 -17.27 -5.53
C ALA A 41 8.95 -16.02 -6.40
N VAL A 42 9.37 -16.16 -7.66
CA VAL A 42 9.65 -15.00 -8.52
C VAL A 42 8.50 -14.72 -9.46
N ILE A 43 8.18 -15.66 -10.38
CA ILE A 43 7.19 -15.40 -11.43
C ILE A 43 5.79 -15.17 -10.83
N LYS A 44 5.38 -16.01 -9.88
CA LYS A 44 4.05 -15.91 -9.27
C LYS A 44 3.90 -14.66 -8.40
N VAL A 45 4.93 -14.30 -7.64
CA VAL A 45 4.91 -13.10 -6.79
C VAL A 45 4.92 -11.83 -7.65
N LEU A 46 5.75 -11.81 -8.69
CA LEU A 46 5.80 -10.69 -9.63
C LEU A 46 4.46 -10.51 -10.32
N LYS A 47 3.87 -11.58 -10.86
CA LYS A 47 2.54 -11.53 -11.48
C LYS A 47 1.49 -11.00 -10.49
N ASN A 48 1.42 -11.57 -9.29
CA ASN A 48 0.43 -11.15 -8.30
C ASN A 48 0.61 -9.69 -7.87
N THR A 49 1.85 -9.21 -7.72
CA THR A 49 2.13 -7.86 -7.20
C THR A 49 2.02 -6.78 -8.27
N TRP A 50 2.62 -7.03 -9.44
CA TRP A 50 2.79 -6.05 -10.51
C TRP A 50 1.72 -6.14 -11.60
N ILE A 51 1.09 -7.30 -11.80
CA ILE A 51 0.10 -7.48 -12.88
C ILE A 51 -1.31 -7.57 -12.28
N ASP A 52 -1.51 -8.34 -11.22
CA ASP A 52 -2.85 -8.55 -10.68
C ASP A 52 -3.26 -7.44 -9.71
N ARG A 53 -2.30 -6.67 -9.17
CA ARG A 53 -2.54 -5.68 -8.09
C ARG A 53 -1.96 -4.28 -8.36
N TRP A 54 -1.54 -3.97 -9.59
CA TRP A 54 -0.95 -2.67 -9.91
C TRP A 54 -1.86 -1.49 -9.57
N TYR A 55 -3.17 -1.66 -9.78
CA TYR A 55 -4.17 -0.61 -9.54
C TYR A 55 -4.31 -0.20 -8.07
N LEU A 56 -3.81 -1.01 -7.12
CA LEU A 56 -3.86 -0.67 -5.71
C LEU A 56 -2.85 0.43 -5.34
N TRP A 57 -1.71 0.48 -6.01
CA TRP A 57 -0.59 1.37 -5.64
C TRP A 57 -0.22 2.39 -6.71
N LEU A 58 -0.34 2.04 -8.00
CA LEU A 58 0.11 2.89 -9.10
C LEU A 58 -0.71 4.19 -9.21
N PRO A 59 -2.06 4.19 -9.14
CA PRO A 59 -2.84 5.43 -9.18
C PRO A 59 -2.54 6.35 -7.99
N GLN A 60 -2.33 5.76 -6.80
CA GLN A 60 -1.96 6.52 -5.60
C GLN A 60 -0.61 7.21 -5.80
N GLY A 61 0.40 6.47 -6.28
CA GLY A 61 1.73 7.02 -6.56
C GLY A 61 1.71 8.16 -7.57
N ILE A 62 0.95 8.01 -8.67
CA ILE A 62 0.80 9.05 -9.69
C ILE A 62 0.13 10.30 -9.09
N LEU A 63 -0.96 10.12 -8.36
CA LEU A 63 -1.71 11.22 -7.76
C LEU A 63 -0.84 12.01 -6.78
N PHE A 64 -0.12 11.32 -5.89
CA PHE A 64 0.79 11.98 -4.94
C PHE A 64 1.95 12.72 -5.62
N TYR A 65 2.48 12.18 -6.72
CA TYR A 65 3.53 12.84 -7.48
C TYR A 65 3.04 14.17 -8.10
N PHE A 66 1.86 14.18 -8.71
CA PHE A 66 1.29 15.41 -9.26
C PHE A 66 0.89 16.42 -8.18
N MET A 67 0.31 15.96 -7.07
CA MET A 67 0.00 16.85 -5.95
C MET A 67 1.25 17.52 -5.38
N THR A 68 2.33 16.75 -5.17
CA THR A 68 3.57 17.34 -4.62
C THR A 68 4.20 18.35 -5.57
N LYS A 69 4.23 18.07 -6.87
CA LYS A 69 4.65 19.04 -7.91
C LYS A 69 3.87 20.34 -7.83
N LEU A 70 2.54 20.25 -7.80
CA LEU A 70 1.65 21.41 -7.75
C LEU A 70 1.83 22.20 -6.46
N CYS A 71 1.92 21.54 -5.31
CA CYS A 71 2.15 22.20 -4.03
C CYS A 71 3.49 22.96 -4.00
N VAL A 72 4.55 22.40 -4.58
CA VAL A 72 5.86 23.06 -4.66
C VAL A 72 5.80 24.31 -5.54
N GLU A 73 5.10 24.24 -6.67
CA GLU A 73 4.92 25.37 -7.59
C GLU A 73 4.09 26.50 -6.94
N MET A 74 2.94 26.16 -6.35
CA MET A 74 2.12 27.13 -5.62
C MET A 74 2.86 27.76 -4.44
N ASN A 75 3.65 26.97 -3.71
CA ASN A 75 4.44 27.46 -2.61
C ASN A 75 5.49 28.47 -3.11
N TYR A 76 6.16 28.16 -4.22
CA TYR A 76 7.12 29.06 -4.83
C TYR A 76 6.46 30.38 -5.27
N GLU A 77 5.30 30.32 -5.91
CA GLU A 77 4.55 31.51 -6.34
C GLU A 77 4.04 32.36 -5.17
N ALA A 78 3.56 31.72 -4.11
CA ALA A 78 3.03 32.41 -2.93
C ALA A 78 4.10 33.18 -2.15
N TYR A 79 5.30 32.59 -2.00
CA TYR A 79 6.40 33.22 -1.27
C TYR A 79 7.28 34.14 -2.13
N ARG A 80 7.13 34.09 -3.46
CA ARG A 80 7.83 35.00 -4.36
C ARG A 80 7.20 36.39 -4.26
N LYS A 81 7.98 37.34 -3.72
CA LYS A 81 7.63 38.76 -3.68
C LYS A 81 7.24 39.25 -5.08
N LYS A 82 6.06 39.86 -5.21
CA LYS A 82 5.62 40.45 -6.47
C LYS A 82 5.98 41.94 -6.49
N PRO A 83 6.53 42.46 -7.60
CA PRO A 83 6.89 43.88 -7.69
C PRO A 83 5.67 44.80 -7.57
N GLU A 84 4.48 44.31 -7.92
CA GLU A 84 3.19 45.02 -7.84
C GLU A 84 2.88 45.52 -6.42
N ASP A 85 3.24 44.73 -5.40
CA ASP A 85 2.96 45.07 -4.00
C ASP A 85 3.77 46.28 -3.52
N PHE A 86 4.87 46.62 -4.20
CA PHE A 86 5.81 47.67 -3.79
C PHE A 86 5.62 49.00 -4.54
N ILE A 87 4.71 49.08 -5.52
CA ILE A 87 4.55 50.25 -6.39
C ILE A 87 4.10 51.51 -5.61
N ASN A 88 3.25 51.33 -4.58
CA ASN A 88 2.64 52.42 -3.82
C ASN A 88 3.20 52.57 -2.39
N GLU A 89 4.28 51.87 -2.03
CA GLU A 89 4.87 52.02 -0.68
C GLU A 89 5.59 53.38 -0.49
N GLY A 90 5.87 54.11 -1.57
CA GLY A 90 6.54 55.42 -1.55
C GLY A 90 5.61 56.64 -1.48
N THR A 91 4.30 56.48 -1.60
CA THR A 91 3.34 57.61 -1.51
C THR A 91 2.75 57.67 -0.10
N PRO A 92 2.85 58.81 0.60
CA PRO A 92 2.24 58.96 1.92
C PRO A 92 0.72 58.78 1.80
N LYS A 93 0.13 58.01 2.72
CA LYS A 93 -1.30 57.66 2.73
C LYS A 93 -2.24 58.85 2.94
N ASP A 94 -1.70 60.04 3.24
CA ASP A 94 -2.43 61.24 3.66
C ASP A 94 -2.05 62.52 2.87
N ALA A 95 -1.72 62.41 1.57
CA ALA A 95 -1.54 63.59 0.68
C ALA A 95 -2.64 63.69 -0.38
#